data_AF-A0A359I7K0-F1
#
_entry.id   AF-A0A359I7K0-F1
#
_cell.length_a   1.000
_cell.length_b   1.000
_cell.length_c   1.000
_cell.angle_alpha   90.00
_cell.angle_beta   90.00
_cell.angle_gamma   90.00
#
_symmetry.space_group_name_H-M   'P 1'
#
loop_
_entity.id
_entity.type
_entity.pdbx_description
1 polymer ?
#
loop_
_entity_poly.entity_id
_entity_poly.type
_entity_poly.pdbx_seq_one_letter_code
_entity_poly.pdbx_strand_id
1 'polypeptide(L)' 'VLTLSIQGYTMSEIADRICLSPDTIKKYRQRIFEKLDVRNISEAIVAATNNKLL' A
#
# COMPACT_ATOMS: atom_id res chain seq x y z
N VAL A 1 -4.59 1.53 -1.33
CA VAL A 1 -3.14 1.87 -1.37
C VAL A 1 -2.35 0.78 -2.10
N LEU A 2 -2.40 -0.48 -1.66
CA LEU A 2 -1.61 -1.56 -2.28
C LEU A 2 -1.88 -1.76 -3.78
N THR A 3 -3.15 -1.85 -4.18
CA THR A 3 -3.57 -2.00 -5.59
C THR A 3 -3.08 -0.86 -6.48
N LEU A 4 -3.15 0.38 -5.99
CA LEU A 4 -2.64 1.54 -6.71
C LEU A 4 -1.11 1.52 -6.80
N SER A 5 -0.41 1.05 -5.76
CA SER A 5 1.04 0.84 -5.84
C SER A 5 1.42 -0.25 -6.84
N ILE A 6 0.61 -1.30 -7.00
CA ILE A 6 0.81 -2.34 -8.04
C ILE A 6 0.63 -1.75 -9.44
N GLN A 7 -0.33 -0.83 -9.61
CA GLN A 7 -0.57 -0.11 -10.86
C GLN A 7 0.53 0.91 -11.21
N GLY A 8 1.55 1.05 -10.37
CA GLY A 8 2.69 1.94 -10.60
C GLY A 8 2.51 3.38 -10.10
N TYR A 9 1.41 3.68 -9.40
CA TYR A 9 1.21 5.01 -8.83
C TYR A 9 2.18 5.27 -7.66
N THR A 10 2.75 6.46 -7.66
CA THR A 10 3.55 6.98 -6.54
C THR A 10 2.68 7.28 -5.32
N MET A 11 3.29 7.39 -4.14
CA MET A 11 2.56 7.75 -2.92
C MET A 11 1.79 9.07 -3.04
N SER A 12 2.35 10.06 -3.74
CA SER A 12 1.71 11.36 -3.95
C SER A 12 0.48 11.23 -4.85
N GLU A 13 0.58 10.49 -5.96
CA GLU A 13 -0.57 10.26 -6.86
C GLU A 13 -1.67 9.45 -6.18
N ILE A 14 -1.30 8.51 -5.32
CA ILE A 14 -2.26 7.77 -4.49
C ILE A 14 -2.96 8.71 -3.52
N ALA A 15 -2.21 9.59 -2.86
CA ALA A 15 -2.71 10.59 -1.93
C ALA A 15 -3.72 11.52 -2.62
N ASP A 16 -3.37 12.05 -3.80
CA ASP A 16 -4.24 12.89 -4.62
C ASP A 16 -5.51 12.15 -5.06
N ARG A 17 -5.39 10.89 -5.53
CA ARG A 17 -6.55 10.09 -5.99
C ARG A 17 -7.59 9.82 -4.92
N ILE A 18 -7.15 9.59 -3.68
CA ILE A 18 -8.05 9.27 -2.59
C ILE A 18 -8.32 10.49 -1.69
N CYS A 19 -7.94 11.69 -2.14
CA CYS A 19 -8.13 12.96 -1.45
C CYS A 19 -7.61 12.94 0.01
N LEU A 20 -6.46 12.31 0.24
CA LEU A 20 -5.83 12.21 1.55
C LEU A 20 -4.42 12.77 1.50
N SER A 21 -3.92 13.23 2.64
CA SER A 21 -2.53 13.68 2.75
C SER A 21 -1.55 12.51 2.56
N PRO A 22 -0.38 12.74 1.94
CA PRO A 22 0.66 11.71 1.77
C PRO A 22 1.11 11.09 3.11
N ASP A 23 1.10 11.86 4.21
CA ASP A 23 1.35 11.33 5.56
C ASP A 23 0.32 10.29 6.01
N THR A 24 -0.96 10.51 5.66
CA THR A 24 -2.04 9.55 5.92
C THR A 24 -1.83 8.27 5.12
N ILE A 25 -1.41 8.38 3.84
CA ILE A 25 -1.04 7.22 3.02
C ILE A 25 0.14 6.45 3.63
N LYS A 26 1.17 7.17 4.11
CA LYS A 26 2.32 6.57 4.79
C LYS A 26 1.88 5.77 6.01
N LYS A 27 0.99 6.32 6.82
CA LYS A 27 0.42 5.64 7.99
C LYS A 27 -0.40 4.40 7.61
N TYR A 28 -1.22 4.48 6.57
CA TYR A 28 -1.96 3.31 6.07
C TYR A 28 -1.02 2.22 5.56
N ARG A 29 0.00 2.59 4.77
CA ARG A 29 1.02 1.67 4.28
C ARG A 29 1.74 0.98 5.43
N GLN A 30 2.15 1.73 6.46
CA GLN A 30 2.82 1.17 7.63
C GLN A 30 1.93 0.17 8.38
N ARG A 31 0.66 0.51 8.60
CA ARG A 31 -0.30 -0.43 9.20
C ARG A 31 -0.54 -1.68 8.36
N ILE A 32 -0.54 -1.56 7.04
CA ILE A 32 -0.65 -2.72 6.14
C ILE A 32 0.59 -3.60 6.29
N PHE A 33 1.78 -3.00 6.39
CA PHE A 33 3.03 -3.74 6.57
C PHE A 33 3.07 -4.48 7.90
N GLU A 34 2.65 -3.83 8.98
CA GLU A 34 2.52 -4.46 10.30
C GLU A 34 1.49 -5.59 10.28
N LYS A 35 0.34 -5.41 9.62
CA LYS A 35 -0.71 -6.44 9.55
C LYS A 35 -0.32 -7.66 8.71
N LEU A 36 0.47 -7.45 7.67
CA LEU A 36 0.93 -8.51 6.77
C LEU A 36 2.29 -9.09 7.21
N ASP A 37 2.90 -8.54 8.25
CA ASP A 37 4.27 -8.86 8.72
C ASP A 37 5.33 -8.78 7.60
N VAL A 38 5.27 -7.70 6.81
CA VAL A 38 6.14 -7.47 5.65
C VAL A 38 6.98 -6.22 5.80
N ARG A 39 8.15 -6.19 5.16
CA ARG A 39 9.12 -5.09 5.30
C ARG A 39 9.09 -4.10 4.15
N ASN A 40 8.55 -4.49 3.00
CA ASN A 40 8.53 -3.66 1.79
C ASN A 40 7.25 -3.87 0.97
N ILE A 41 7.05 -3.00 -0.04
CA ILE A 41 5.85 -3.04 -0.88
C ILE A 41 5.79 -4.31 -1.72
N SER A 42 6.93 -4.83 -2.17
CA SER A 42 6.99 -6.05 -2.99
C SER A 42 6.54 -7.27 -2.19
N GLU A 43 7.04 -7.42 -0.97
CA GLU A 43 6.59 -8.43 0.00
C GLU A 43 5.11 -8.24 0.31
N ALA A 44 4.65 -7.00 0.51
CA ALA A 44 3.24 -6.73 0.75
C ALA A 44 2.36 -7.17 -0.43
N ILE A 45 2.82 -6.96 -1.67
CA ILE A 45 2.12 -7.39 -2.90
C ILE A 45 2.06 -8.91 -2.95
N VAL A 46 3.18 -9.60 -2.74
CA VAL A 46 3.25 -11.06 -2.72
C VAL A 46 2.36 -11.63 -1.62
N ALA A 47 2.43 -11.07 -0.41
CA ALA A 47 1.60 -11.46 0.73
C ALA A 47 0.11 -11.24 0.43
N ALA A 48 -0.27 -10.10 -0.14
CA ALA A 48 -1.66 -9.83 -0.51
C ALA A 48 -2.19 -10.78 -1.60
N THR A 49 -1.36 -11.11 -2.60
CA THR A 49 -1.70 -12.09 -3.64
C THR A 49 -1.86 -13.49 -3.03
N ASN A 50 -0.93 -13.92 -2.18
CA ASN A 50 -0.97 -15.23 -1.52
C ASN A 50 -2.19 -15.37 -0.60
N ASN A 51 -2.60 -14.29 0.05
CA ASN A 51 -3.79 -14.26 0.91
C ASN A 51 -5.10 -14.02 0.13
N LYS A 52 -5.08 -13.92 -1.21
CA LYS A 52 -6.24 -13.59 -2.05
C LYS A 52 -6.96 -12.28 -1.62
N LEU A 53 -6.17 -11.32 -1.14
CA LEU A 53 -6.64 -9.99 -0.71
C LEU A 53 -6.59 -8.96 -1.85
N LEU A 54 -6.33 -9.41 -3.08
CA LEU A 54 -6.23 -8.63 -4.31
C LEU A 54 -7.27 -9.10 -5.33
#